data_AF-A0AA42UA22-F1
#
_entry.id   AF-A0AA42UA22-F1
#
_cell.length_a   1.000
_cell.length_b   1.000
_cell.length_c   1.000
_cell.angle_alpha   90.00
_cell.angle_beta   90.00
_cell.angle_gamma   90.00
#
_symmetry.space_group_name_H-M   'P 1'
#
loop_
_entity.id
_entity.type
_entity.pdbx_description
1 polymer ?
#
loop_
_entity_poly.entity_id
_entity_poly.type
_entity_poly.pdbx_seq_one_letter_code
_entity_poly.pdbx_strand_id
1 'polypeptide(L)'
;MSKSKLVKNNVESVSKEIKNEAEVIHENLSADEQTLSDIKDYQLLIETGQAEKISPKASGMLTWQLAISEVDNELYLRLVANGCGGLFSKDWISLSKIATVLETQPATGFSSGVFRPLFKGASANNAGFLAAVLRSPDICLLEAHPEKLFTHVLYPDWRERLNKLNTISSQEKITED
;
A
#
# COMPACT_ATOMS: atom_id res chain seq x y z
N MET A 1 -35.15 -44.69 -48.32
CA MET A 1 -35.06 -45.54 -47.11
C MET A 1 -33.65 -45.39 -46.54
N SER A 2 -33.54 -45.12 -45.23
CA SER A 2 -32.39 -45.33 -44.31
C SER A 2 -30.97 -44.92 -44.74
N LYS A 3 -30.04 -44.47 -43.88
CA LYS A 3 -29.93 -43.97 -42.50
C LYS A 3 -28.41 -44.06 -42.20
N SER A 4 -27.85 -43.02 -41.55
CA SER A 4 -26.81 -43.07 -40.49
C SER A 4 -25.39 -43.66 -40.73
N LYS A 5 -24.37 -42.84 -40.42
CA LYS A 5 -23.38 -43.02 -39.31
C LYS A 5 -22.59 -41.70 -39.12
N LEU A 6 -22.82 -40.92 -38.06
CA LEU A 6 -22.26 -41.04 -36.69
C LEU A 6 -20.74 -40.77 -36.67
N VAL A 7 -20.31 -39.49 -36.60
CA VAL A 7 -19.98 -38.75 -35.36
C VAL A 7 -19.09 -39.56 -34.41
N LYS A 8 -17.80 -39.54 -34.69
CA LYS A 8 -16.70 -39.71 -33.74
C LYS A 8 -15.70 -38.65 -34.15
N ASN A 9 -15.34 -37.73 -33.25
CA ASN A 9 -14.22 -36.78 -33.29
C ASN A 9 -14.52 -35.45 -32.56
N ASN A 10 -15.31 -35.47 -31.47
CA ASN A 10 -15.56 -34.25 -30.67
C ASN A 10 -15.39 -34.42 -29.16
N VAL A 11 -14.79 -35.53 -28.70
CA VAL A 11 -14.60 -35.79 -27.26
C VAL A 11 -13.13 -35.56 -26.83
N GLU A 12 -12.20 -35.56 -27.79
CA GLU A 12 -10.76 -35.50 -27.51
C GLU A 12 -10.21 -34.06 -27.46
N SER A 13 -10.90 -33.07 -28.06
CA SER A 13 -10.50 -31.65 -27.92
C SER A 13 -11.02 -31.03 -26.62
N VAL A 14 -12.24 -31.37 -26.19
CA VAL A 14 -12.84 -30.90 -24.92
C VAL A 14 -12.03 -31.39 -23.71
N SER A 15 -11.46 -32.59 -23.80
CA SER A 15 -10.64 -33.18 -22.72
C SER A 15 -9.27 -32.51 -22.54
N LYS A 16 -8.78 -31.78 -23.54
CA LYS A 16 -7.51 -31.03 -23.48
C LYS A 16 -7.71 -29.59 -23.03
N GLU A 17 -8.84 -28.98 -23.35
CA GLU A 17 -9.19 -27.63 -22.85
C GLU A 17 -9.45 -27.63 -21.34
N ILE A 18 -10.13 -28.64 -20.79
CA ILE A 18 -10.40 -28.72 -19.33
C ILE A 18 -9.12 -28.96 -18.51
N LYS A 19 -8.13 -29.68 -19.07
CA LYS A 19 -6.84 -29.89 -18.37
C LYS A 19 -5.99 -28.63 -18.33
N ASN A 20 -6.08 -27.79 -19.36
CA ASN A 20 -5.31 -26.55 -19.44
C ASN A 20 -5.90 -25.45 -18.55
N GLU A 21 -7.21 -25.45 -18.31
CA GLU A 21 -7.83 -24.53 -17.34
C GLU A 21 -7.53 -24.92 -15.88
N ALA A 22 -7.46 -26.22 -15.56
CA ALA A 22 -7.12 -26.67 -14.20
C ALA A 22 -5.65 -26.39 -13.81
N GLU A 23 -4.74 -26.32 -14.78
CA GLU A 23 -3.31 -26.03 -14.54
C GLU A 23 -3.03 -24.52 -14.49
N VAL A 24 -3.85 -23.68 -15.15
CA VAL A 24 -3.78 -22.21 -15.06
C VAL A 24 -4.35 -21.68 -13.75
N ILE A 25 -5.24 -22.43 -13.09
CA ILE A 25 -5.80 -22.05 -11.78
C ILE A 25 -4.79 -22.24 -10.64
N HIS A 26 -3.74 -23.06 -10.81
CA HIS A 26 -2.84 -23.40 -9.70
C HIS A 26 -1.65 -22.43 -9.49
N GLU A 27 -1.45 -21.40 -10.33
CA GLU A 27 -0.28 -20.52 -10.22
C GLU A 27 -0.53 -19.07 -9.81
N ASN A 28 -1.76 -18.55 -9.79
CA ASN A 28 -1.98 -17.14 -9.39
C ASN A 28 -2.73 -16.94 -8.07
N LEU A 29 -3.12 -18.02 -7.39
CA LEU A 29 -3.58 -18.00 -5.99
C LEU A 29 -2.43 -17.81 -4.97
N SER A 30 -1.18 -17.74 -5.42
CA SER A 30 0.00 -17.54 -4.56
C SER A 30 0.22 -16.09 -4.09
N ALA A 31 -0.50 -15.10 -4.64
CA ALA A 31 -0.37 -13.71 -4.18
C ALA A 31 -1.10 -13.44 -2.86
N ASP A 32 -2.11 -14.26 -2.53
CA ASP A 32 -2.97 -14.08 -1.36
C ASP A 32 -2.52 -14.92 -0.16
N GLU A 33 -1.71 -15.97 -0.33
CA GLU A 33 -1.10 -16.68 0.81
C GLU A 33 0.19 -16.02 1.31
N GLN A 34 0.86 -15.22 0.48
CA GLN A 34 2.03 -14.45 0.91
C GLN A 34 1.66 -13.19 1.73
N THR A 35 0.38 -12.78 1.76
CA THR A 35 -0.11 -11.67 2.60
C THR A 35 -0.52 -12.11 4.00
N LEU A 36 -0.82 -13.40 4.23
CA LEU A 36 -1.21 -13.90 5.56
C LEU A 36 -0.05 -14.25 6.49
N SER A 37 1.16 -14.45 5.96
CA SER A 37 2.33 -14.82 6.77
C SER A 37 3.04 -13.63 7.44
N ASP A 38 2.75 -12.40 7.02
CA ASP A 38 3.23 -11.16 7.66
C ASP A 38 2.33 -10.69 8.82
N ILE A 39 1.20 -11.35 9.07
CA ILE A 39 0.19 -10.92 10.07
C ILE A 39 0.57 -11.35 11.50
N LYS A 40 1.65 -12.12 11.70
CA LYS A 40 2.01 -12.55 13.07
C LYS A 40 2.64 -11.49 13.95
N ASP A 41 3.08 -10.37 13.39
CA ASP A 41 3.79 -9.31 14.14
C ASP A 41 3.15 -7.91 14.00
N TYR A 42 2.01 -7.81 13.30
CA TYR A 42 1.32 -6.54 13.01
C TYR A 42 -0.20 -6.66 13.14
N GLN A 43 -0.80 -5.87 14.02
CA GLN A 43 -2.25 -5.66 14.09
C GLN A 43 -2.62 -4.48 13.18
N LEU A 44 -3.45 -4.72 12.16
CA LEU A 44 -3.96 -3.68 11.27
C LEU A 44 -4.92 -2.75 12.02
N LEU A 45 -4.66 -1.45 11.96
CA LEU A 45 -5.55 -0.40 12.47
C LEU A 45 -6.35 0.25 11.34
N ILE A 46 -5.74 0.34 10.15
CA ILE A 46 -6.40 0.76 8.91
C ILE A 46 -6.09 -0.28 7.86
N GLU A 47 -7.09 -1.09 7.51
CA GLU A 47 -6.96 -2.17 6.54
C GLU A 47 -6.90 -1.69 5.10
N THR A 48 -7.53 -0.54 4.79
CA THR A 48 -7.59 0.03 3.44
C THR A 48 -7.73 1.55 3.50
N GLY A 49 -6.61 2.25 3.44
CA GLY A 49 -6.58 3.69 3.18
C GLY A 49 -6.28 3.98 1.71
N GLN A 50 -6.74 5.13 1.20
CA GLN A 50 -6.46 5.57 -0.16
C GLN A 50 -5.75 6.92 -0.20
N ALA A 51 -4.93 7.14 -1.23
CA ALA A 51 -4.28 8.42 -1.47
C ALA A 51 -4.15 8.70 -2.96
N GLU A 52 -4.40 9.96 -3.35
CA GLU A 52 -4.10 10.44 -4.69
C GLU A 52 -2.60 10.52 -4.92
N LYS A 53 -2.16 10.23 -6.15
CA LYS A 53 -0.76 10.44 -6.53
C LYS A 53 -0.47 11.93 -6.62
N ILE A 54 0.76 12.33 -6.26
CA ILE A 54 1.18 13.75 -6.29
C ILE A 54 1.06 14.36 -7.70
N SER A 55 1.38 13.60 -8.73
CA SER A 55 1.36 14.11 -10.11
C SER A 55 -0.09 14.19 -10.61
N PRO A 56 -0.58 15.37 -11.04
CA PRO A 56 -1.92 15.51 -11.62
C PRO A 56 -2.09 14.73 -12.93
N LYS A 57 -0.98 14.36 -13.58
CA LYS A 57 -0.98 13.55 -14.80
C LYS A 57 -1.05 12.04 -14.50
N ALA A 58 -0.80 11.63 -13.26
CA ALA A 58 -0.87 10.24 -12.89
C ALA A 58 -2.31 9.87 -12.54
N SER A 59 -2.80 8.79 -13.13
CA SER A 59 -4.11 8.22 -12.82
C SER A 59 -3.99 7.11 -11.77
N GLY A 60 -5.11 6.82 -11.12
CA GLY A 60 -5.24 5.75 -10.12
C GLY A 60 -4.82 6.16 -8.72
N MET A 61 -5.42 5.50 -7.73
CA MET A 61 -5.14 5.71 -6.30
C MET A 61 -4.01 4.79 -5.82
N LEU A 62 -3.26 5.25 -4.83
CA LEU A 62 -2.46 4.38 -3.98
C LEU A 62 -3.38 3.80 -2.90
N THR A 63 -3.20 2.51 -2.61
CA THR A 63 -3.82 1.86 -1.45
C THR A 63 -2.74 1.58 -0.42
N TRP A 64 -3.01 1.91 0.82
CA TRP A 64 -2.06 1.79 1.93
C TRP A 64 -2.73 1.20 3.17
N GLN A 65 -1.90 0.77 4.12
CA GLN A 65 -2.31 0.22 5.41
C GLN A 65 -1.53 0.89 6.53
N LEU A 66 -2.18 0.97 7.70
CA LEU A 66 -1.55 1.35 8.96
C LEU A 66 -1.71 0.20 9.94
N ALA A 67 -0.64 -0.14 10.64
CA ALA A 67 -0.62 -1.21 11.63
C ALA A 67 0.19 -0.80 12.85
N ILE A 68 -0.07 -1.43 13.99
CA ILE A 68 0.85 -1.45 15.13
C ILE A 68 1.62 -2.76 15.11
N SER A 69 2.94 -2.71 15.32
CA SER A 69 3.71 -3.94 15.52
C SER A 69 3.58 -4.42 16.96
N GLU A 70 3.32 -5.71 17.14
CA GLU A 70 3.28 -6.33 18.47
C GLU A 70 4.68 -6.52 19.07
N VAL A 71 5.74 -6.38 18.26
CA VAL A 71 7.13 -6.59 18.65
C VAL A 71 7.72 -5.37 19.36
N ASP A 72 7.55 -4.19 18.78
CA ASP A 72 8.11 -2.94 19.29
C ASP A 72 7.05 -1.93 19.75
N ASN A 73 5.75 -2.25 19.57
CA ASN A 73 4.62 -1.39 19.90
C ASN A 73 4.69 -0.02 19.18
N GLU A 74 5.31 0.04 17.99
CA GLU A 74 5.32 1.21 17.11
C GLU A 74 4.31 1.08 15.95
N LEU A 75 3.91 2.24 15.41
CA LEU A 75 3.10 2.29 14.20
C LEU A 75 3.93 2.18 12.93
N TYR A 76 3.39 1.46 11.96
CA TYR A 76 3.97 1.25 10.65
C TYR A 76 2.97 1.51 9.54
N LEU A 77 3.47 2.08 8.45
CA LEU A 77 2.72 2.33 7.23
C LEU A 77 3.31 1.55 6.06
N ARG A 78 2.47 0.95 5.22
CA ARG A 78 2.89 0.34 3.95
C ARG A 78 1.96 0.68 2.81
N LEU A 79 2.48 0.61 1.59
CA LEU A 79 1.67 0.55 0.38
C LEU A 79 1.28 -0.91 0.10
N VAL A 80 0.05 -1.13 -0.34
CA VAL A 80 -0.44 -2.46 -0.73
C VAL A 80 -0.89 -2.53 -2.18
N ALA A 81 -1.28 -1.41 -2.78
CA ALA A 81 -1.58 -1.33 -4.20
C ALA A 81 -1.21 0.03 -4.80
N ASN A 82 -0.91 0.01 -6.09
CA ASN A 82 -0.70 1.18 -6.92
C ASN A 82 -1.64 1.08 -8.13
N GLY A 83 -2.73 1.85 -8.10
CA GLY A 83 -3.72 1.91 -9.17
C GLY A 83 -3.06 2.28 -10.50
N CYS A 84 -3.53 1.70 -11.60
CA CYS A 84 -2.91 1.78 -12.93
C CYS A 84 -1.49 1.14 -13.04
N GLY A 85 -1.05 0.39 -12.03
CA GLY A 85 0.15 -0.45 -12.08
C GLY A 85 1.47 0.31 -11.91
N GLY A 86 2.57 -0.42 -12.08
CA GLY A 86 3.94 0.07 -11.87
C GLY A 86 4.52 -0.35 -10.51
N LEU A 87 5.86 -0.38 -10.43
CA LEU A 87 6.58 -0.87 -9.26
C LEU A 87 6.41 0.04 -8.03
N PHE A 88 6.26 -0.56 -6.86
CA PHE A 88 6.26 0.07 -5.55
C PHE A 88 6.79 -0.92 -4.50
N SER A 89 7.23 -0.42 -3.34
CA SER A 89 7.57 -1.28 -2.20
C SER A 89 6.36 -1.54 -1.32
N LYS A 90 6.24 -2.79 -0.84
CA LYS A 90 5.28 -3.21 0.20
C LYS A 90 5.89 -3.19 1.61
N ASP A 91 7.11 -2.65 1.76
CA ASP A 91 7.81 -2.57 3.04
C ASP A 91 6.97 -1.81 4.09
N TRP A 92 6.98 -2.33 5.31
CA TRP A 92 6.53 -1.60 6.49
C TRP A 92 7.53 -0.51 6.87
N ILE A 93 7.04 0.73 6.96
CA ILE A 93 7.84 1.91 7.29
C ILE A 93 7.37 2.45 8.64
N SER A 94 8.25 2.46 9.63
CA SER A 94 7.92 3.00 10.96
C SER A 94 7.60 4.49 10.89
N LEU A 95 6.53 4.90 11.57
CA LEU A 95 6.15 6.30 11.74
C LEU A 95 7.21 7.08 12.52
N SER A 96 7.97 6.45 13.43
CA SER A 96 9.06 7.10 14.16
C SER A 96 10.21 7.50 13.23
N LYS A 97 10.54 6.65 12.24
CA LYS A 97 11.52 6.96 11.20
C LYS A 97 11.03 8.05 10.25
N ILE A 98 9.74 8.04 9.90
CA ILE A 98 9.13 9.13 9.13
C ILE A 98 9.26 10.44 9.91
N ALA A 99 8.88 10.46 11.19
CA ALA A 99 8.98 11.64 12.04
C ALA A 99 10.41 12.17 12.11
N THR A 100 11.40 11.29 12.27
CA THR A 100 12.83 11.67 12.27
C THR A 100 13.24 12.38 10.97
N VAL A 101 12.72 11.92 9.82
CA VAL A 101 12.95 12.62 8.54
C VAL A 101 12.28 13.99 8.55
N LEU A 102 11.03 14.09 9.01
CA LEU A 102 10.26 15.34 9.04
C LEU A 102 10.87 16.41 9.94
N GLU A 103 11.45 16.03 11.09
CA GLU A 103 12.12 16.93 12.04
C GLU A 103 13.27 17.72 11.41
N THR A 104 13.89 17.19 10.36
CA THR A 104 15.03 17.83 9.69
C THR A 104 14.63 18.70 8.49
N GLN A 105 13.34 18.80 8.17
CA GLN A 105 12.89 19.49 6.98
C GLN A 105 12.58 20.97 7.22
N PRO A 106 12.88 21.85 6.24
CA PRO A 106 12.54 23.26 6.35
C PRO A 106 11.02 23.48 6.22
N ALA A 107 10.51 24.44 6.99
CA ALA A 107 9.11 24.86 6.89
C ALA A 107 8.74 25.48 5.52
N THR A 108 9.74 25.98 4.78
CA THR A 108 9.57 26.55 3.43
C THR A 108 9.34 25.48 2.35
N GLY A 109 9.49 24.21 2.71
CA GLY A 109 9.13 23.06 1.90
C GLY A 109 10.30 22.27 1.33
N PHE A 110 10.02 21.02 0.98
CA PHE A 110 11.01 20.01 0.61
C PHE A 110 10.47 19.05 -0.46
N SER A 111 11.37 18.33 -1.14
CA SER A 111 10.98 17.33 -2.15
C SER A 111 10.76 15.96 -1.53
N SER A 112 10.00 15.08 -2.18
CA SER A 112 9.78 13.71 -1.67
C SER A 112 11.07 12.89 -1.57
N GLY A 113 12.16 13.30 -2.23
CA GLY A 113 13.44 12.59 -2.22
C GLY A 113 14.02 12.34 -0.83
N VAL A 114 13.61 13.12 0.18
CA VAL A 114 14.02 12.96 1.59
C VAL A 114 13.62 11.62 2.19
N PHE A 115 12.59 10.96 1.64
CA PHE A 115 12.11 9.67 2.12
C PHE A 115 12.82 8.48 1.48
N ARG A 116 13.68 8.67 0.48
CA ARG A 116 14.40 7.57 -0.20
C ARG A 116 15.13 6.63 0.77
N PRO A 117 15.83 7.11 1.83
CA PRO A 117 16.53 6.24 2.77
C PRO A 117 15.62 5.30 3.58
N LEU A 118 14.30 5.55 3.62
CA LEU A 118 13.35 4.70 4.34
C LEU A 118 13.04 3.39 3.61
N PHE A 119 13.44 3.26 2.35
CA PHE A 119 13.15 2.10 1.51
C PHE A 119 14.41 1.28 1.22
N LYS A 120 14.27 -0.05 1.19
CA LYS A 120 15.35 -0.97 0.81
C LYS A 120 15.51 -1.13 -0.72
N GLY A 121 14.66 -0.44 -1.49
CA GLY A 121 14.61 -0.50 -2.95
C GLY A 121 13.37 -1.26 -3.44
N ALA A 122 12.79 -0.81 -4.56
CA ALA A 122 11.75 -1.49 -5.36
C ALA A 122 11.31 -0.58 -6.52
N SER A 123 11.28 0.73 -6.26
CA SER A 123 10.84 1.74 -7.24
C SER A 123 11.46 3.08 -6.94
N ALA A 124 11.85 3.81 -8.00
CA ALA A 124 12.34 5.18 -7.89
C ALA A 124 11.27 6.15 -7.35
N ASN A 125 9.98 5.77 -7.44
CA ASN A 125 8.83 6.59 -7.07
C ASN A 125 8.34 6.37 -5.63
N ASN A 126 8.87 5.39 -4.89
CA ASN A 126 8.45 5.06 -3.53
C ASN A 126 8.41 6.28 -2.60
N ALA A 127 9.41 7.14 -2.70
CA ALA A 127 9.50 8.35 -1.89
C ALA A 127 8.34 9.32 -2.18
N GLY A 128 7.93 9.43 -3.45
CA GLY A 128 6.76 10.21 -3.86
C GLY A 128 5.45 9.54 -3.47
N PHE A 129 5.36 8.21 -3.54
CA PHE A 129 4.17 7.49 -3.10
C PHE A 129 3.93 7.60 -1.59
N LEU A 130 4.99 7.49 -0.78
CA LEU A 130 4.87 7.76 0.66
C LEU A 130 4.43 9.20 0.90
N ALA A 131 5.04 10.18 0.22
CA ALA A 131 4.67 11.56 0.41
C ALA A 131 3.22 11.87 -0.06
N ALA A 132 2.68 11.13 -1.03
CA ALA A 132 1.26 11.16 -1.38
C ALA A 132 0.39 10.67 -0.21
N VAL A 133 0.75 9.53 0.39
CA VAL A 133 0.03 8.99 1.55
C VAL A 133 0.10 9.96 2.74
N LEU A 134 1.25 10.57 3.01
CA LEU A 134 1.38 11.55 4.10
C LEU A 134 0.60 12.85 3.87
N ARG A 135 0.20 13.14 2.62
CA ARG A 135 -0.70 14.24 2.26
C ARG A 135 -2.19 13.85 2.30
N SER A 136 -2.51 12.56 2.45
CA SER A 136 -3.91 12.11 2.45
C SER A 136 -4.68 12.74 3.63
N PRO A 137 -6.00 12.92 3.50
CA PRO A 137 -6.82 13.44 4.59
C PRO A 137 -6.81 12.54 5.84
N ASP A 138 -6.48 11.25 5.69
CA ASP A 138 -6.43 10.32 6.81
C ASP A 138 -5.14 10.46 7.64
N ILE A 139 -4.01 10.78 6.99
CA ILE A 139 -2.70 10.88 7.65
C ILE A 139 -2.34 12.33 7.99
N CYS A 140 -2.63 13.28 7.10
CA CYS A 140 -2.48 14.73 7.29
C CYS A 140 -1.16 15.19 7.93
N LEU A 141 -0.01 14.63 7.57
CA LEU A 141 1.28 15.15 8.07
C LEU A 141 1.87 16.22 7.15
N LEU A 142 1.56 16.15 5.85
CA LEU A 142 2.06 17.05 4.82
C LEU A 142 0.94 17.75 4.06
N GLU A 143 1.26 18.91 3.50
CA GLU A 143 0.44 19.60 2.51
C GLU A 143 1.18 19.73 1.17
N ALA A 144 0.43 20.07 0.11
CA ALA A 144 1.03 20.54 -1.12
C ALA A 144 1.53 21.98 -0.94
N HIS A 145 2.76 22.26 -1.40
CA HIS A 145 3.23 23.63 -1.46
C HIS A 145 2.36 24.42 -2.47
N PRO A 146 1.89 25.64 -2.14
CA PRO A 146 0.91 26.37 -2.96
C PRO A 146 1.38 26.66 -4.39
N GLU A 147 2.68 26.88 -4.57
CA GLU A 147 3.26 27.25 -5.87
C GLU A 147 4.06 26.14 -6.56
N LYS A 148 4.43 25.08 -5.83
CA LYS A 148 5.43 24.09 -6.29
C LYS A 148 4.85 22.70 -6.17
N LEU A 149 4.34 22.20 -7.30
CA LEU A 149 3.57 20.95 -7.39
C LEU A 149 4.21 19.74 -6.67
N PHE A 150 5.52 19.56 -6.84
CA PHE A 150 6.28 18.42 -6.29
C PHE A 150 6.98 18.74 -4.95
N THR A 151 6.58 19.81 -4.29
CA THR A 151 7.14 20.26 -3.01
C THR A 151 6.11 20.12 -1.91
N HIS A 152 6.53 19.58 -0.78
CA HIS A 152 5.72 19.37 0.42
C HIS A 152 6.02 20.45 1.44
N VAL A 153 5.02 20.83 2.22
CA VAL A 153 5.21 21.58 3.47
C VAL A 153 4.62 20.75 4.62
N LEU A 154 5.16 20.94 5.82
CA LEU A 154 4.59 20.33 7.03
C LEU A 154 3.34 21.12 7.42
N TYR A 155 2.30 20.42 7.86
CA TYR A 155 1.24 21.09 8.62
C TYR A 155 1.85 21.75 9.87
N PRO A 156 1.42 22.95 10.30
CA PRO A 156 1.96 23.60 11.49
C PRO A 156 1.86 22.73 12.77
N ASP A 157 0.81 21.92 12.86
CA ASP A 157 0.47 21.02 13.96
C ASP A 157 0.81 19.54 13.65
N TRP A 158 1.69 19.26 12.69
CA TRP A 158 1.97 17.88 12.25
C TRP A 158 2.38 16.92 13.38
N ARG A 159 3.08 17.43 14.43
CA ARG A 159 3.44 16.62 15.60
C ARG A 159 2.24 16.18 16.42
N GLU A 160 1.26 17.07 16.58
CA GLU A 160 0.00 16.74 17.27
C GLU A 160 -0.80 15.72 16.46
N ARG A 161 -0.81 15.86 15.13
CA ARG A 161 -1.45 14.89 14.22
C ARG A 161 -0.78 13.51 14.31
N LEU A 162 0.55 13.48 14.32
CA LEU A 162 1.31 12.24 14.51
C LEU A 162 1.01 11.59 15.87
N ASN A 163 0.96 12.38 16.95
CA ASN A 163 0.60 11.89 18.27
C ASN A 163 -0.83 11.32 18.32
N LYS A 164 -1.78 11.95 17.60
CA LYS A 164 -3.14 11.42 17.45
C LYS A 164 -3.16 10.06 16.77
N LEU A 165 -2.35 9.85 15.72
CA LEU A 165 -2.20 8.53 15.09
C LEU A 165 -1.70 7.51 16.11
N ASN A 166 -0.67 7.85 16.91
CA ASN A 166 -0.15 6.98 17.96
C ASN A 166 -1.17 6.67 19.08
N THR A 167 -2.17 7.53 19.32
CA THR A 167 -3.22 7.22 20.31
C THR A 167 -4.28 6.25 19.80
N ILE A 168 -4.47 6.11 18.47
CA ILE A 168 -5.40 5.13 17.90
C ILE A 168 -5.01 3.71 18.32
N SER A 169 -3.70 3.41 18.38
CA SER A 169 -3.22 2.10 18.82
C SER A 169 -3.45 1.78 20.31
N SER A 170 -3.75 2.80 21.13
CA SER A 170 -3.93 2.64 22.59
C SER A 170 -5.40 2.45 22.99
N GLN A 171 -6.36 2.82 22.12
CA GLN A 171 -7.78 2.82 22.46
C GLN A 171 -8.48 1.47 22.21
N GLU A 172 -7.91 0.57 21.40
CA GLU A 172 -8.49 -0.76 21.17
C GLU A 172 -8.21 -1.78 22.28
N LYS A 173 -7.36 -1.45 23.27
CA LYS A 173 -7.07 -2.35 24.42
C LYS A 173 -8.05 -2.22 25.61
N ILE A 174 -9.04 -1.33 25.55
CA ILE A 174 -9.87 -0.97 26.74
C ILE A 174 -11.31 -1.52 26.67
N THR A 175 -11.68 -2.26 25.63
CA THR A 175 -13.04 -2.84 25.52
C THR A 175 -13.07 -4.35 25.62
N GLU A 176 -12.38 -4.93 26.60
CA GLU A 176 -12.64 -6.29 27.09
C GLU A 176 -12.39 -6.32 28.61
N ASP A 177 -13.37 -5.85 29.39
CA ASP A 177 -13.56 -6.18 30.81
C ASP A 177 -15.07 -6.17 31.13
#